data_AF-A0AA86JFS3-F1
#
_entry.id   AF-A0AA86JFS3-F1
#
_cell.length_a   1.000
_cell.length_b   1.000
_cell.length_c   1.000
_cell.angle_alpha   90.00
_cell.angle_beta   90.00
_cell.angle_gamma   90.00
#
_symmetry.space_group_name_H-M   'P 1'
#
loop_
_entity.id
_entity.type
_entity.pdbx_description
1 polymer ?
#
loop_
_entity_poly.entity_id
_entity_poly.type
_entity_poly.pdbx_seq_one_letter_code
_entity_poly.pdbx_strand_id
1 'polypeptide(L)'
;MRILIVYDNEGNIIYTLQGGEEVKKSYSCMVAEIGENEIIESINTQTGQVIVKEKDTRVSDIQAYLNNTDDSTISKVEDTILEIESNKIKNGGM
;
A
#
# COMPACT_ATOMS: atom_id res chain seq x y z
N MET A 1 20.01 -7.49 -30.60
CA MET A 1 19.10 -6.61 -29.85
C MET A 1 17.71 -7.19 -29.89
N ARG A 2 17.03 -7.29 -28.75
CA ARG A 2 15.61 -7.72 -28.66
C ARG A 2 14.80 -6.64 -27.97
N ILE A 3 13.53 -6.54 -28.38
CA ILE A 3 12.59 -5.54 -27.90
C ILE A 3 11.29 -6.26 -27.56
N LEU A 4 10.75 -6.02 -26.37
CA LEU A 4 9.38 -6.37 -26.01
C LEU A 4 8.48 -5.22 -26.48
N ILE A 5 7.46 -5.52 -27.27
CA ILE A 5 6.50 -4.55 -27.80
C ILE A 5 5.11 -4.97 -27.37
N VAL A 6 4.40 -4.07 -26.68
CA VAL A 6 2.98 -4.21 -26.34
C VAL A 6 2.21 -3.26 -27.25
N TYR A 7 1.24 -3.79 -27.99
CA TYR A 7 0.39 -3.04 -28.91
C TYR A 7 -1.07 -3.43 -28.70
N ASP A 8 -2.00 -2.52 -29.02
CA ASP A 8 -3.43 -2.79 -28.95
C ASP A 8 -3.96 -3.53 -30.19
N ASN A 9 -5.26 -3.83 -30.21
CA ASN A 9 -5.88 -4.55 -31.33
C ASN A 9 -5.91 -3.75 -32.65
N GLU A 10 -5.65 -2.44 -32.59
CA GLU A 10 -5.57 -1.56 -33.77
C GLU A 10 -4.13 -1.43 -34.29
N GLY A 11 -3.15 -2.00 -33.59
CA GLY A 11 -1.73 -1.94 -33.94
C GLY A 11 -1.00 -0.72 -33.37
N ASN A 12 -1.64 0.05 -32.47
CA ASN A 12 -0.98 1.16 -31.80
C ASN A 12 -0.03 0.62 -30.73
N ILE A 13 1.21 1.13 -30.71
CA ILE A 13 2.21 0.74 -29.71
C ILE A 13 1.88 1.42 -28.38
N ILE A 14 1.67 0.62 -27.33
CA ILE A 14 1.35 1.08 -25.98
C ILE A 14 2.61 1.15 -25.11
N TYR A 15 3.53 0.20 -25.27
CA TYR A 15 4.75 0.13 -24.48
C TYR A 15 5.87 -0.61 -25.23
N THR A 16 7.11 -0.17 -25.03
CA THR A 16 8.30 -0.87 -25.55
C THR A 16 9.39 -0.97 -24.47
N LEU A 17 9.98 -2.14 -24.32
CA LEU A 17 11.17 -2.34 -23.49
C LEU A 17 12.32 -2.88 -24.34
N GLN A 18 13.42 -2.11 -24.40
CA GLN A 18 14.67 -2.53 -25.02
C GLN A 18 15.58 -3.10 -23.94
N GLY A 19 16.00 -4.36 -24.06
CA GLY A 19 16.79 -5.02 -23.01
C GLY A 19 17.85 -6.00 -23.50
N GLY A 20 18.20 -6.03 -24.80
CA GLY A 20 19.28 -6.91 -25.28
C GLY A 20 19.00 -8.40 -25.01
N GLU A 21 19.79 -9.04 -24.15
CA GLU A 21 19.60 -10.44 -23.71
C GLU A 21 18.57 -10.60 -22.58
N GLU A 22 18.28 -9.52 -21.83
CA GLU A 22 17.30 -9.54 -20.75
C GLU A 22 15.91 -9.83 -21.28
N VAL A 23 15.59 -9.37 -22.50
CA VAL A 23 14.34 -9.73 -23.20
C VAL A 23 14.45 -11.15 -23.76
N LYS A 24 13.74 -12.08 -23.11
CA LYS A 24 13.71 -13.51 -23.48
C LYS A 24 12.50 -13.84 -24.35
N LYS A 25 12.68 -14.79 -25.28
CA LYS A 25 11.56 -15.32 -26.11
C LYS A 25 10.54 -16.12 -25.32
N SER A 26 10.91 -16.58 -24.13
CA SER A 26 10.08 -17.41 -23.24
C SER A 26 9.21 -16.59 -22.30
N TYR A 27 8.94 -15.33 -22.62
CA TYR A 27 8.03 -14.49 -21.84
C TYR A 27 6.58 -14.80 -22.22
N SER A 28 5.73 -14.81 -21.20
CA SER A 28 4.27 -14.86 -21.33
C SER A 28 3.71 -13.56 -20.80
N CYS A 29 2.68 -13.04 -21.47
CA CYS A 29 2.00 -11.81 -21.06
C CYS A 29 0.62 -12.17 -20.52
N MET A 30 0.16 -11.42 -19.51
CA MET A 30 -1.17 -11.57 -18.94
C MET A 30 -1.71 -10.18 -18.63
N VAL A 31 -3.00 -9.99 -18.84
CA VAL A 31 -3.74 -8.83 -18.34
C VAL A 31 -4.60 -9.35 -17.20
N ALA A 32 -4.51 -8.69 -16.05
CA ALA A 32 -5.30 -9.02 -14.86
C ALA A 32 -5.83 -7.74 -14.24
N GLU A 33 -7.06 -7.80 -13.76
CA GLU A 33 -7.64 -6.77 -12.90
C GLU A 33 -7.27 -7.11 -11.46
N ILE A 34 -6.78 -6.12 -10.72
CA ILE A 34 -6.48 -6.24 -9.30
C ILE A 34 -7.22 -5.13 -8.55
N GLY A 35 -7.64 -5.41 -7.32
CA GLY A 35 -8.27 -4.43 -6.45
C GLY A 35 -7.33 -3.27 -6.11
N GLU A 36 -7.91 -2.12 -5.77
CA GLU A 36 -7.16 -0.90 -5.42
C GLU A 36 -6.17 -1.13 -4.26
N ASN A 37 -6.51 -2.00 -3.32
CA ASN A 37 -5.70 -2.33 -2.15
C ASN A 37 -4.88 -3.61 -2.29
N GLU A 38 -4.83 -4.21 -3.48
CA GLU A 38 -4.11 -5.45 -3.71
C GLU A 38 -2.73 -5.20 -4.36
N ILE A 39 -1.80 -6.13 -4.13
CA ILE A 39 -0.53 -6.22 -4.84
C ILE A 39 -0.32 -7.64 -5.35
N ILE A 40 0.35 -7.75 -6.50
CA ILE A 40 0.70 -9.04 -7.10
C ILE A 40 1.80 -9.69 -6.26
N GLU A 41 1.54 -10.89 -5.76
CA GLU A 41 2.53 -11.69 -5.05
C GLU A 41 3.18 -12.70 -5.98
N SER A 42 2.39 -13.40 -6.80
CA SER A 42 2.89 -14.41 -7.73
C SER A 42 1.88 -14.75 -8.82
N ILE A 43 2.24 -15.66 -9.74
CA ILE A 43 1.38 -16.16 -10.81
C ILE A 43 1.41 -17.68 -10.78
N ASN A 44 0.24 -18.32 -10.76
CA ASN A 44 0.10 -19.74 -11.02
C ASN A 44 0.12 -19.98 -12.53
N THR A 45 1.23 -20.48 -13.06
CA THR A 45 1.41 -20.69 -14.50
C THR A 45 0.58 -21.84 -15.07
N GLN A 46 0.09 -22.76 -14.24
CA GLN A 46 -0.74 -23.88 -14.68
C GLN A 46 -2.19 -23.46 -14.90
N THR A 47 -2.72 -22.60 -14.03
CA THR A 47 -4.11 -22.13 -14.10
C THR A 47 -4.25 -20.76 -14.76
N GLY A 48 -3.15 -20.01 -14.91
CA GLY A 48 -3.17 -18.62 -15.35
C GLY A 48 -3.74 -17.67 -14.31
N GLN A 49 -3.77 -18.06 -13.04
CA GLN A 49 -4.30 -17.23 -11.96
C GLN A 49 -3.21 -16.29 -11.40
N VAL A 50 -3.53 -15.00 -11.26
CA VAL A 50 -2.72 -14.06 -10.49
C VAL A 50 -3.03 -14.23 -9.01
N ILE A 51 -1.99 -14.44 -8.20
CA ILE A 51 -2.11 -14.53 -6.75
C ILE A 51 -1.77 -13.16 -6.19
N VAL A 52 -2.73 -12.58 -5.50
CA VAL A 52 -2.65 -11.24 -4.91
C VAL A 52 -2.66 -11.32 -3.39
N LYS A 53 -2.16 -10.26 -2.76
CA LYS A 53 -2.32 -10.01 -1.32
C LYS A 53 -2.69 -8.57 -1.07
N GLU A 54 -3.29 -8.32 0.08
CA GLU A 54 -3.57 -6.97 0.57
C GLU A 54 -2.27 -6.18 0.78
N LYS A 55 -2.30 -4.90 0.44
CA LYS A 55 -1.23 -3.95 0.75
C LYS A 55 -1.08 -3.86 2.26
N ASP A 56 0.16 -3.84 2.73
CA ASP A 56 0.42 -3.48 4.13
C ASP A 56 0.28 -1.96 4.28
N THR A 57 -0.91 -1.52 4.64
CA THR A 57 -1.26 -0.11 4.83
C THR A 57 -1.06 0.36 6.27
N ARG A 58 -0.59 -0.50 7.19
CA ARG A 58 -0.55 -0.15 8.62
C ARG A 58 0.19 1.14 8.91
N VAL A 59 1.32 1.38 8.25
CA VAL A 59 2.11 2.60 8.45
C VAL A 59 1.38 3.83 7.90
N SER A 60 0.80 3.74 6.70
CA SER A 60 0.03 4.84 6.11
C SER A 60 -1.24 5.15 6.89
N ASP A 61 -1.91 4.12 7.41
CA ASP A 61 -3.13 4.26 8.22
C ASP A 61 -2.81 4.95 9.56
N ILE A 62 -1.70 4.56 10.21
CA ILE A 62 -1.22 5.23 11.43
C ILE A 62 -0.85 6.68 11.13
N GLN A 63 -0.13 6.95 10.04
CA GLN A 63 0.21 8.32 9.65
C GLN A 63 -1.03 9.16 9.34
N ALA A 64 -2.01 8.60 8.62
CA ALA A 64 -3.27 9.27 8.35
C ALA A 64 -4.03 9.56 9.65
N TYR A 65 -4.08 8.60 10.58
CA TYR A 65 -4.69 8.81 11.90
C TYR A 65 -3.98 9.93 12.67
N LEU A 66 -2.65 9.92 12.75
CA LEU A 66 -1.87 10.96 13.44
C LEU A 66 -2.06 12.34 12.80
N ASN A 67 -2.01 12.43 11.48
CA ASN A 67 -2.19 13.70 10.76
C ASN A 67 -3.61 14.29 10.90
N ASN A 68 -4.61 13.43 11.10
CA ASN A 68 -6.00 13.84 11.30
C ASN A 68 -6.39 13.93 12.79
N THR A 69 -5.47 13.59 13.70
CA THR A 69 -5.66 13.82 15.13
C THR A 69 -5.31 15.27 15.42
N ASP A 70 -6.33 16.11 15.54
CA ASP A 70 -6.17 17.52 15.86
C ASP A 70 -5.54 17.70 17.27
N ASP A 71 -4.59 18.65 17.39
CA ASP A 71 -3.92 19.05 18.64
C ASP A 71 -4.93 19.37 19.76
N SER A 72 -6.15 19.77 19.39
CA SER A 72 -7.25 20.00 20.32
C SER A 72 -7.73 18.73 21.05
N THR A 73 -7.64 17.56 20.40
CA THR A 73 -7.97 16.27 21.02
C THR A 73 -6.86 15.82 21.95
N ILE A 74 -5.60 16.03 21.55
CA ILE A 74 -4.42 15.75 22.39
C ILE A 74 -4.48 16.61 23.65
N SER A 75 -4.70 17.92 23.51
CA SER A 75 -4.77 18.87 24.63
C SER A 75 -5.87 18.49 25.63
N LYS A 76 -7.05 18.06 25.17
CA LYS A 76 -8.14 17.62 26.06
C LYS A 76 -7.78 16.38 26.88
N VAL A 77 -7.04 15.44 26.28
CA VAL A 77 -6.55 14.26 26.99
C VAL A 77 -5.52 14.66 28.04
N GLU A 78 -4.60 15.56 27.70
CA GLU A 78 -3.61 16.09 28.64
C GLU A 78 -4.25 16.81 29.82
N ASP A 79 -5.21 17.71 29.56
CA ASP A 79 -5.97 18.43 30.60
C ASP A 79 -6.68 17.45 31.54
N THR A 80 -7.30 16.41 30.99
CA THR A 80 -8.00 15.37 31.77
C THR A 80 -7.03 14.58 32.66
N ILE A 81 -5.83 14.25 32.14
CA ILE A 81 -4.81 13.55 32.92
C ILE A 81 -4.31 14.44 34.07
N LEU A 82 -4.00 15.71 33.78
CA LEU A 82 -3.54 16.67 34.78
C LEU A 82 -4.59 16.90 35.87
N GLU A 83 -5.87 16.99 35.50
CA GLU A 83 -6.98 17.10 36.46
C GLU A 83 -7.05 15.86 37.38
N ILE A 84 -6.98 14.66 36.80
CA ILE A 84 -7.00 13.39 37.57
C ILE A 84 -5.82 13.32 38.55
N GLU A 85 -4.60 13.64 38.11
CA GLU A 85 -3.41 13.62 38.97
C GLU A 85 -3.47 14.69 40.06
N SER A 86 -3.91 15.91 39.72
CA SER A 86 -4.16 16.97 40.70
C SER A 86 -5.19 16.54 41.75
N ASN A 87 -6.26 15.85 41.34
CA ASN A 87 -7.32 15.39 42.24
C ASN A 87 -6.86 14.22 43.12
N LYS A 88 -5.94 13.36 42.67
CA LYS A 88 -5.29 12.35 43.52
C LYS A 88 -4.45 12.99 44.62
N ILE A 89 -3.69 14.05 44.30
CA ILE A 89 -2.89 14.78 45.30
C ILE A 89 -3.80 15.49 46.31
N LYS A 90 -4.87 16.15 45.86
CA LYS A 90 -5.81 16.88 46.74
C LYS A 90 -6.61 15.96 47.68
N ASN A 91 -6.91 14.74 47.26
CA ASN A 91 -7.69 13.77 48.04
C ASN A 91 -6.82 12.76 48.82
N GLY A 92 -5.52 13.04 49.02
CA GLY A 92 -4.65 12.24 49.90
C GLY A 92 -4.07 10.99 49.25
N GLY A 93 -3.54 11.10 48.03
CA GLY A 93 -2.71 10.07 47.41
C GLY A 93 -1.37 9.93 48.13
N MET A 94 -1.33 8.99 49.08
CA MET A 94 -0.28 8.72 50.10
C MET A 94 -0.06 9.83 51.13
#